data_AF-A0A8S9PM75-F1
#
_entry.id   AF-A0A8S9PM75-F1
#
_cell.length_a   1.000
_cell.length_b   1.000
_cell.length_c   1.000
_cell.angle_alpha   90.00
_cell.angle_beta   90.00
_cell.angle_gamma   90.00
#
_symmetry.space_group_name_H-M   'P 1'
#
loop_
_entity.id
_entity.type
_entity.pdbx_description
1 polymer ?
#
loop_
_entity_poly.entity_id
_entity_poly.type
_entity_poly.pdbx_seq_one_letter_code
_entity_poly.pdbx_strand_id
1 'polypeptide(L)'
;MLEKSFEEENKLEPERKTELAKMLGLPQRQVAVWFQNRKARCKIKKIERDYDVLKACYDSLLAKHESVISENEKLKSKVIANAPLSMAFH
;
A
#
# COMPACT_ATOMS: atom_id res chain seq x y z
N MET A 1 -9.25 8.12 26.70
CA MET A 1 -8.77 7.09 27.66
C MET A 1 -8.59 5.73 26.99
N LEU A 2 -9.58 5.21 26.24
CA LEU A 2 -9.41 3.98 25.45
C LEU A 2 -8.34 4.12 24.35
N GLU A 3 -8.23 5.28 23.69
CA GLU A 3 -7.17 5.55 22.70
C GLU A 3 -5.77 5.53 23.31
N LYS A 4 -5.55 6.27 24.41
CA LYS A 4 -4.28 6.25 25.15
C LYS A 4 -3.89 4.84 25.61
N SER A 5 -4.87 4.07 26.14
CA SER A 5 -4.62 2.69 26.55
C SER A 5 -4.27 1.75 25.39
N PHE A 6 -4.81 2.00 24.19
CA PHE A 6 -4.50 1.22 22.99
C PHE A 6 -3.12 1.57 22.40
N GLU A 7 -2.71 2.83 22.54
CA GLU A 7 -1.39 3.31 22.11
C GLU A 7 -0.26 2.76 22.99
N GLU A 8 -0.50 2.56 24.29
CA GLU A 8 0.45 1.95 25.23
C GLU A 8 0.61 0.45 25.00
N GLU A 9 -0.49 -0.30 24.87
CA GLU A 9 -0.44 -1.74 24.56
C GLU A 9 -1.53 -2.12 23.56
N ASN A 10 -1.09 -2.63 22.41
CA ASN A 10 -1.96 -3.04 21.31
C ASN A 10 -2.75 -4.34 21.62
N LYS A 11 -2.58 -4.94 22.80
CA LYS A 11 -3.26 -6.15 23.26
C LYS A 11 -4.08 -5.85 24.51
N LEU A 12 -5.37 -6.20 24.46
CA LEU A 12 -6.28 -6.01 25.59
C LEU A 12 -6.29 -7.29 26.42
N GLU A 13 -5.47 -7.33 27.48
CA GLU A 13 -5.47 -8.44 28.42
C GLU A 13 -6.78 -8.48 29.25
N PRO A 14 -7.20 -9.66 29.74
CA PRO A 14 -8.46 -9.82 30.47
C PRO A 14 -8.57 -8.97 31.76
N GLU A 15 -7.50 -8.87 32.55
CA GLU A 15 -7.48 -8.00 33.74
C GLU A 15 -7.66 -6.53 33.35
N ARG A 16 -6.87 -6.05 32.39
CA ARG A 16 -6.90 -4.65 31.91
C ARG A 16 -8.26 -4.28 31.31
N LYS A 17 -8.91 -5.19 30.60
CA LYS A 17 -10.29 -5.02 30.12
C LYS A 17 -11.26 -4.78 31.26
N THR A 18 -11.12 -5.56 32.34
CA THR A 18 -12.00 -5.47 33.51
C THR A 18 -11.78 -4.15 34.25
N GLU A 19 -10.54 -3.72 34.41
CA GLU A 19 -10.18 -2.42 35.00
C GLU A 19 -10.69 -1.26 34.15
N LEU A 20 -10.44 -1.27 32.84
CA LEU A 20 -10.93 -0.24 31.92
C LEU A 20 -12.46 -0.14 31.92
N ALA A 21 -13.15 -1.29 31.92
CA ALA A 21 -14.61 -1.33 32.00
C ALA A 21 -15.12 -0.67 33.31
N LYS A 22 -14.49 -1.00 34.45
CA LYS A 22 -14.83 -0.40 35.75
C LYS A 22 -14.55 1.11 35.76
N MET A 23 -13.37 1.54 35.35
CA MET A 23 -12.98 2.95 35.36
C MET A 23 -13.85 3.82 34.44
N LEU A 24 -14.29 3.26 33.31
CA LEU A 24 -15.12 3.97 32.34
C LEU A 24 -16.61 3.85 32.62
N GLY A 25 -17.03 3.02 33.59
CA GLY A 25 -18.43 2.70 33.83
C GLY A 25 -19.11 2.00 32.63
N LEU A 26 -18.33 1.31 31.79
CA LEU A 26 -18.81 0.66 30.57
C LEU A 26 -18.87 -0.86 30.73
N PRO A 27 -19.81 -1.54 30.06
CA PRO A 27 -19.78 -3.00 29.96
C PRO A 27 -18.48 -3.50 29.31
N GLN A 28 -17.88 -4.58 29.84
CA GLN A 28 -16.66 -5.18 29.28
C GLN A 28 -16.78 -5.51 27.78
N ARG A 29 -17.99 -5.86 27.32
CA ARG A 29 -18.30 -6.12 25.91
C ARG A 29 -18.07 -4.88 25.04
N GLN A 30 -18.47 -3.69 25.51
CA GLN A 30 -18.27 -2.45 24.75
C GLN A 30 -16.78 -2.09 24.64
N VAL A 31 -16.01 -2.30 25.71
CA VAL A 31 -14.55 -2.14 25.70
C VAL A 31 -13.93 -3.11 24.68
N ALA A 32 -14.32 -4.37 24.68
CA ALA A 32 -13.82 -5.36 23.72
C ALA A 32 -14.14 -4.99 22.26
N VAL A 33 -15.39 -4.62 21.97
CA VAL A 33 -15.83 -4.20 20.62
C VAL A 33 -15.07 -2.95 20.17
N TRP A 34 -14.84 -2.00 21.08
CA TRP A 34 -14.09 -0.80 20.77
C TRP A 34 -12.64 -1.12 20.36
N PHE A 35 -11.95 -2.01 21.10
CA PHE A 35 -10.60 -2.45 20.77
C PHE A 35 -10.56 -3.22 19.43
N GLN A 36 -11.53 -4.09 19.17
CA GLN A 36 -11.66 -4.79 17.89
C GLN A 36 -11.83 -3.81 16.72
N ASN A 37 -12.74 -2.84 16.84
CA ASN A 37 -12.96 -1.81 15.83
C ASN A 37 -11.72 -0.93 15.63
N ARG A 38 -10.99 -0.61 16.69
CA ARG A 38 -9.74 0.15 16.58
C ARG A 38 -8.68 -0.62 15.79
N LYS A 39 -8.51 -1.92 16.06
CA LYS A 39 -7.60 -2.80 15.29
C LYS A 39 -8.02 -2.91 13.82
N ALA A 40 -9.30 -3.09 13.55
CA ALA A 40 -9.83 -3.15 12.19
C ALA A 40 -9.52 -1.85 11.42
N ARG A 41 -9.76 -0.69 12.04
CA ARG A 41 -9.42 0.62 11.45
C ARG A 41 -7.92 0.78 11.20
N CYS A 42 -7.06 0.35 12.12
CA CYS A 42 -5.61 0.37 11.90
C CYS A 42 -5.19 -0.52 10.71
N LYS A 43 -5.77 -1.72 10.60
CA LYS A 43 -5.50 -2.65 9.50
C LYS A 43 -5.93 -2.07 8.16
N ILE A 44 -7.13 -1.48 8.08
CA ILE A 44 -7.63 -0.81 6.86
C ILE A 44 -6.68 0.32 6.46
N LYS A 45 -6.36 1.24 7.38
CA LYS A 45 -5.42 2.35 7.11
C LYS A 45 -4.04 1.88 6.68
N LYS A 46 -3.60 0.70 7.12
CA LYS A 46 -2.33 0.12 6.68
C LYS A 46 -2.45 -0.39 5.24
N ILE A 47 -3.50 -1.14 4.94
CA ILE A 47 -3.76 -1.67 3.60
C ILE A 47 -3.89 -0.53 2.57
N GLU A 48 -4.62 0.54 2.91
CA GLU A 48 -4.75 1.73 2.04
C GLU A 48 -3.38 2.33 1.71
N ARG A 49 -2.53 2.56 2.73
CA ARG A 49 -1.17 3.08 2.54
C ARG A 49 -0.28 2.14 1.73
N ASP A 50 -0.33 0.84 2.03
CA ASP A 50 0.47 -0.16 1.31
C ASP A 50 0.03 -0.23 -0.17
N TYR A 51 -1.27 -0.08 -0.45
CA TYR A 51 -1.82 0.02 -1.80
C TYR A 51 -1.32 1.28 -2.52
N ASP A 52 -1.38 2.45 -1.89
CA ASP A 52 -0.93 3.71 -2.51
C ASP A 52 0.55 3.65 -2.89
N VAL A 53 1.39 3.08 -2.02
CA VAL A 53 2.82 2.85 -2.30
C VAL A 53 3.00 1.91 -3.49
N LEU A 54 2.28 0.78 -3.50
CA LEU A 54 2.35 -0.18 -4.60
C LEU A 54 1.90 0.45 -5.92
N LYS A 55 0.84 1.25 -5.90
CA LYS A 55 0.31 1.93 -7.07
C LYS A 55 1.31 2.95 -7.63
N ALA A 56 1.92 3.77 -6.77
CA ALA A 56 2.96 4.70 -7.21
C ALA A 56 4.17 4.00 -7.84
N CYS A 57 4.60 2.86 -7.28
CA CYS A 57 5.66 2.04 -7.86
C CYS A 57 5.26 1.48 -9.23
N TYR A 58 4.03 0.99 -9.36
CA TYR A 58 3.49 0.49 -10.62
C TYR A 58 3.45 1.58 -11.69
N ASP A 59 2.91 2.76 -11.37
CA ASP A 59 2.79 3.88 -12.31
C ASP A 59 4.19 4.34 -12.79
N SER A 60 5.18 4.38 -11.88
CA SER A 60 6.58 4.68 -12.25
C SER A 60 7.19 3.62 -13.18
N LEU A 61 6.91 2.34 -12.91
CA LEU A 61 7.39 1.23 -13.76
C LEU A 61 6.73 1.29 -15.15
N LEU A 62 5.43 1.57 -15.20
CA LEU A 62 4.68 1.70 -16.45
C LEU A 62 5.26 2.84 -17.31
N ALA A 63 5.50 4.01 -16.73
CA ALA A 63 6.10 5.13 -17.44
C ALA A 63 7.51 4.81 -17.99
N LYS A 64 8.33 4.09 -17.21
CA LYS A 64 9.65 3.64 -17.68
C LYS A 64 9.54 2.65 -18.84
N HIS A 65 8.60 1.70 -18.73
CA HIS A 65 8.36 0.71 -19.78
C HIS A 65 7.92 1.36 -21.09
N GLU A 66 7.00 2.33 -21.03
CA GLU A 66 6.56 3.10 -22.20
C GLU A 66 7.71 3.90 -22.83
N SER A 67 8.57 4.52 -22.01
CA SER A 67 9.76 5.24 -22.50
C SER A 67 10.69 4.30 -23.27
N VAL A 68 10.96 3.11 -22.70
CA VAL A 68 11.84 2.10 -23.33
C VAL A 68 11.25 1.61 -24.65
N ILE A 69 9.94 1.38 -24.73
CA ILE A 69 9.27 1.02 -25.99
C ILE A 69 9.45 2.13 -27.03
N SER A 70 9.18 3.38 -26.67
CA SER A 70 9.30 4.52 -27.60
C SER A 70 10.75 4.70 -28.10
N GLU A 71 11.74 4.54 -27.22
CA GLU A 71 13.15 4.58 -27.60
C GLU A 71 13.52 3.43 -28.53
N ASN A 72 13.04 2.21 -28.23
CA ASN A 72 13.29 1.04 -29.06
C ASN A 72 12.72 1.22 -30.48
N GLU A 73 11.50 1.76 -30.61
CA GLU A 73 10.89 2.08 -31.90
C GLU A 73 11.71 3.11 -32.67
N LYS A 74 12.13 4.21 -32.02
CA LYS A 74 13.00 5.22 -32.64
C LYS A 74 14.32 4.63 -33.12
N LEU A 75 14.94 3.76 -32.33
CA LEU A 75 16.18 3.08 -32.70
C LEU A 75 15.97 2.13 -33.88
N LYS A 76 14.88 1.34 -33.90
CA LYS A 76 14.52 0.49 -35.04
C LYS A 76 14.34 1.29 -36.32
N SER A 77 13.62 2.42 -36.27
CA SER A 77 13.45 3.30 -37.44
C SER A 77 14.79 3.85 -37.95
N LYS A 78 15.71 4.24 -37.05
CA LYS A 78 17.06 4.70 -37.44
C LYS A 78 17.89 3.60 -38.08
N VAL A 79 17.81 2.37 -37.56
CA VAL A 79 18.52 1.20 -38.14
C VAL A 79 18.00 0.91 -39.55
N ILE A 80 16.69 0.94 -39.76
CA ILE A 80 16.07 0.76 -41.08
C ILE A 80 16.50 1.88 -42.04
N ALA A 81 16.48 3.14 -41.60
CA ALA A 81 16.87 4.28 -42.43
C ALA A 81 18.36 4.29 -42.81
N ASN A 82 19.23 3.73 -41.94
CA ASN A 82 20.67 3.64 -42.17
C ASN A 82 21.10 2.31 -42.81
N ALA A 83 20.15 1.43 -43.18
CA ALA A 83 20.46 0.21 -43.89
C ALA A 83 21.02 0.56 -45.29
N PRO A 84 22.23 0.09 -45.65
CA PRO A 84 22.82 0.43 -46.94
C PRO A 84 21.94 -0.10 -48.07
N LEU A 85 21.69 0.76 -49.07
CA LEU A 85 20.95 0.46 -50.30
C LEU A 85 21.48 -0.76 -51.08
N SER A 86 22.64 -1.33 -50.71
CA SER A 86 23.24 -2.49 -51.38
C SER A 86 22.52 -3.83 -51.11
N MET A 87 21.50 -3.86 -50.26
CA MET A 87 20.67 -5.06 -50.05
C MET A 87 19.42 -5.10 -50.95
N ALA A 88 19.18 -4.07 -51.77
CA ALA A 88 17.98 -3.97 -52.61
C ALA A 88 18.16 -4.52 -54.05
N PHE A 89 19.36 -5.00 -54.42
CA PHE A 89 19.61 -5.63 -55.73
C PHE A 89 20.54 -6.84 -55.60
N HIS A 90 19.93 -8.02 -55.48
CA HIS A 90 20.43 -9.32 -55.95
C HIS A 90 19.21 -10.17 -56.31
#